data_AF-A0A5C7B2B6-F1
#
_entry.id   AF-A0A5C7B2B6-F1
#
_cell.length_a   1.000
_cell.length_b   1.000
_cell.length_c   1.000
_cell.angle_alpha   90.00
_cell.angle_beta   90.00
_cell.angle_gamma   90.00
#
_symmetry.space_group_name_H-M   'P 1'
#
loop_
_entity.id
_entity.type
_entity.pdbx_description
1 polymer ?
#
loop_
_entity_poly.entity_id
_entity_poly.type
_entity_poly.pdbx_seq_one_letter_code
_entity_poly.pdbx_strand_id
1 'polypeptide(L)'
;MKKQTTLIPLFKTFIRDTQTGKRLKKNSEKIKSQSIQNYIYVLKNLINFEIKTNVILRICDVSKLNKREYTSEKNYWKKFYKKFTEYLYANGCHDNYVGTNIKVIRTFFNYLKNDRDFFTGDFQRLFYVRSEDIEILVLSPEQLKFLIHDNIFEDSLPNSLQRIKDIFVFGCTTGLRFSDVFLLTNKNFEQQAEDWYLKVKSKKTKTFTFIKLSNYAIDIYKKYKSRSNIQPLFTKISLFNFNKHLKRLGMLAEFNNPIEISREMRGKTLQKDKNKQILFYEKMSSHMMRRTAITTLLILGMPEHLVRKMSGHSHSSNSFNRYVHYAQSYMDREIDKVHNKLEQY
;
A
#
# COMPACT_ATOMS: atom_id res chain seq x y z
N MET A 1 24.19 33.83 -22.41
CA MET A 1 23.21 34.13 -21.34
C MET A 1 22.48 32.86 -20.93
N LYS A 2 22.33 32.62 -19.62
CA LYS A 2 21.53 31.52 -19.06
C LYS A 2 20.09 31.50 -19.58
N LYS A 3 19.77 30.56 -20.49
CA LYS A 3 18.40 30.34 -20.99
C LYS A 3 17.60 29.53 -19.96
N GLN A 4 16.52 30.11 -19.46
CA GLN A 4 15.63 29.49 -18.48
C GLN A 4 14.35 29.00 -19.18
N THR A 5 13.82 27.87 -18.74
CA THR A 5 12.53 27.33 -19.21
C THR A 5 11.62 27.10 -18.02
N THR A 6 10.33 27.41 -18.16
CA THR A 6 9.34 27.18 -17.11
C THR A 6 9.14 25.69 -16.87
N LEU A 7 9.07 25.28 -15.60
CA LEU A 7 9.03 23.86 -15.22
C LEU A 7 7.68 23.23 -15.55
N ILE A 8 6.58 23.93 -15.28
CA ILE A 8 5.21 23.40 -15.36
C ILE A 8 4.84 22.92 -16.77
N PRO A 9 5.11 23.67 -17.86
CA PRO A 9 4.83 23.18 -19.21
C PRO A 9 5.60 21.89 -19.55
N LEU A 10 6.87 21.79 -19.17
CA LEU A 10 7.67 20.59 -19.37
C LEU A 10 7.12 19.40 -18.58
N PHE A 11 6.65 19.63 -17.36
CA PHE A 11 6.02 18.60 -16.53
C PHE A 11 4.69 18.12 -17.12
N LYS A 12 3.88 19.03 -17.69
CA LYS A 12 2.67 18.66 -18.45
C LYS A 12 3.03 17.78 -19.66
N THR A 13 4.09 18.12 -20.40
CA THR A 13 4.59 17.28 -21.49
C THR A 13 5.03 15.90 -20.99
N PHE A 14 5.74 15.82 -19.88
CA PHE A 14 6.12 14.54 -19.24
C PHE A 14 4.91 13.63 -18.95
N ILE A 15 3.82 14.20 -18.44
CA ILE A 15 2.57 13.46 -18.21
C ILE A 15 1.95 13.03 -19.54
N ARG A 16 1.82 13.93 -20.51
CA ARG A 16 1.23 13.66 -21.83
C ARG A 16 1.98 12.55 -22.57
N ASP A 17 3.31 12.60 -22.56
CA ASP A 17 4.15 11.59 -23.20
C ASP A 17 4.04 10.22 -22.53
N THR A 18 3.85 10.22 -21.20
CA THR A 18 3.53 8.99 -20.46
C THR A 18 2.13 8.46 -20.82
N GLN A 19 1.12 9.33 -20.96
CA GLN A 19 -0.26 8.94 -21.30
C GLN A 19 -0.39 8.40 -22.72
N THR A 20 0.26 9.05 -23.69
CA THR A 20 0.25 8.65 -25.10
C THR A 20 1.09 7.41 -25.37
N GLY A 21 1.93 7.00 -24.41
CA GLY A 21 2.84 5.86 -24.57
C GLY A 21 4.11 6.19 -25.32
N LYS A 22 4.40 7.48 -25.59
CA LYS A 22 5.72 7.91 -26.07
C LYS A 22 6.81 7.60 -25.05
N ARG A 23 6.48 7.71 -23.76
CA ARG A 23 7.34 7.29 -22.65
C ARG A 23 6.90 5.93 -22.11
N LEU A 24 7.77 4.95 -22.25
CA LEU A 24 7.55 3.57 -21.82
C LEU A 24 8.42 3.21 -20.60
N LYS A 25 8.15 2.06 -20.00
CA LYS A 25 9.09 1.43 -19.06
C LYS A 25 10.31 0.92 -19.82
N LYS A 26 11.37 0.57 -19.09
CA LYS A 26 12.58 -0.07 -19.67
C LYS A 26 12.28 -1.35 -20.46
N ASN A 27 11.24 -2.08 -20.09
CA ASN A 27 10.79 -3.30 -20.78
C ASN A 27 9.75 -3.01 -21.88
N SER A 28 9.68 -1.77 -22.38
CA SER A 28 8.75 -1.31 -23.43
C SER A 28 7.25 -1.38 -23.08
N GLU A 29 6.89 -1.79 -21.87
CA GLU A 29 5.49 -1.74 -21.42
C GLU A 29 5.04 -0.31 -21.13
N LYS A 30 3.76 -0.03 -21.40
CA LYS A 30 3.12 1.23 -20.98
C LYS A 30 3.15 1.38 -19.45
N ILE A 31 3.36 2.62 -19.01
CA ILE A 31 3.29 2.98 -17.59
C ILE A 31 1.83 2.88 -17.13
N LYS A 32 1.61 2.30 -15.95
CA LYS A 32 0.26 2.02 -15.42
C LYS A 32 -0.48 3.33 -15.15
N SER A 33 -1.79 3.37 -15.43
CA SER A 33 -2.64 4.55 -15.23
C SER A 33 -2.60 5.09 -13.80
N GLN A 34 -2.47 4.22 -12.79
CA GLN A 34 -2.31 4.64 -11.39
C GLN A 34 -1.04 5.47 -11.17
N SER A 35 0.06 5.14 -11.85
CA SER A 35 1.30 5.92 -11.77
C SER A 35 1.15 7.29 -12.43
N ILE A 36 0.38 7.37 -13.52
CA ILE A 36 0.06 8.63 -14.19
C ILE A 36 -0.76 9.53 -13.27
N GLN A 37 -1.73 8.97 -12.54
CA GLN A 37 -2.50 9.72 -11.54
C GLN A 37 -1.58 10.32 -10.47
N ASN A 38 -0.59 9.56 -9.98
CA ASN A 38 0.41 10.11 -9.06
C ASN A 38 1.16 11.30 -9.67
N TYR A 39 1.52 11.25 -10.97
CA TYR A 39 2.19 12.37 -11.63
C TYR A 39 1.29 13.61 -11.70
N ILE A 40 -0.01 13.44 -11.96
CA ILE A 40 -0.99 14.53 -11.97
C ILE A 40 -1.10 15.18 -10.59
N TYR A 41 -1.15 14.40 -9.51
CA TYR A 41 -1.17 14.95 -8.15
C TYR A 41 0.10 15.75 -7.82
N VAL A 42 1.27 15.28 -8.25
CA VAL A 42 2.53 16.01 -8.06
C VAL A 42 2.55 17.31 -8.87
N LEU A 43 2.04 17.29 -10.11
CA LEU A 43 1.87 18.51 -10.90
C LEU A 43 0.97 19.53 -10.18
N LYS A 44 -0.17 19.08 -9.63
CA LYS A 44 -1.07 19.94 -8.86
C LYS A 44 -0.36 20.55 -7.64
N ASN A 45 0.44 19.77 -6.93
CA ASN A 45 1.23 20.28 -5.79
C ASN A 45 2.29 21.29 -6.22
N LEU A 46 2.95 21.10 -7.37
CA LEU A 46 3.91 22.06 -7.91
C LEU A 46 3.22 23.39 -8.29
N ILE A 47 2.06 23.32 -8.94
CA ILE A 47 1.27 24.52 -9.30
C ILE A 47 0.82 25.27 -8.04
N ASN A 48 0.26 24.55 -7.06
CA ASN A 48 -0.17 25.16 -5.80
C ASN A 48 1.01 25.77 -5.03
N PHE A 49 2.20 25.17 -5.13
CA PHE A 49 3.43 25.73 -4.57
C PHE A 49 3.84 27.03 -5.27
N GLU A 50 3.80 27.09 -6.60
CA GLU A 50 4.07 28.34 -7.35
C GLU A 50 3.13 29.46 -6.90
N ILE A 51 1.82 29.18 -6.84
CA ILE A 51 0.79 30.14 -6.43
C ILE A 51 1.04 30.60 -4.98
N LYS A 52 1.26 29.66 -4.05
CA LYS A 52 1.41 30.00 -2.62
C LYS A 52 2.69 30.77 -2.32
N THR A 53 3.76 30.54 -3.08
CA THR A 53 5.06 31.19 -2.85
C THR A 53 5.31 32.39 -3.76
N ASN A 54 4.44 32.64 -4.74
CA ASN A 54 4.62 33.62 -5.81
C ASN A 54 5.97 33.47 -6.53
N VAL A 55 6.42 32.22 -6.72
CA VAL A 55 7.68 31.88 -7.41
C VAL A 55 7.36 31.01 -8.61
N ILE A 56 7.78 31.44 -9.78
CA ILE A 56 7.71 30.63 -11.00
C ILE A 56 8.87 29.62 -10.98
N LEU A 57 8.55 28.33 -11.02
CA LEU A 57 9.54 27.27 -11.09
C LEU A 57 10.15 27.21 -12.48
N ARG A 58 11.48 27.11 -12.52
CA ARG A 58 12.24 27.15 -13.76
C ARG A 58 13.41 26.18 -13.74
N ILE A 59 13.79 25.72 -14.92
CA ILE A 59 14.87 24.77 -15.13
C ILE A 59 15.75 25.22 -16.29
N CYS A 60 17.04 24.89 -16.21
CA CYS A 60 18.04 25.27 -17.20
C CYS A 60 18.83 24.05 -17.64
N ASP A 61 19.23 24.04 -18.90
CA ASP A 61 20.15 23.06 -19.46
C ASP A 61 21.58 23.41 -19.02
N VAL A 62 22.17 22.57 -18.17
CA VAL A 62 23.46 22.85 -17.52
C VAL A 62 24.63 22.78 -18.48
N SER A 63 24.48 22.09 -19.62
CA SER A 63 25.53 22.00 -20.64
C SER A 63 25.94 23.37 -21.20
N LYS A 64 25.06 24.36 -21.04
CA LYS A 64 25.21 25.73 -21.55
C LYS A 64 25.62 26.74 -20.47
N LEU A 65 25.94 26.27 -19.26
CA LEU A 65 26.24 27.14 -18.13
C LEU A 65 27.74 27.20 -17.85
N ASN A 66 28.23 28.39 -17.48
CA ASN A 66 29.56 28.51 -16.90
C ASN A 66 29.59 28.04 -15.43
N LYS A 67 30.77 27.93 -14.83
CA LYS A 67 30.95 27.43 -13.44
C LYS A 67 30.15 28.21 -12.40
N ARG A 68 30.07 29.54 -12.53
CA ARG A 68 29.30 30.39 -11.59
C ARG A 68 27.80 30.14 -11.75
N GLU A 69 27.31 30.08 -12.99
CA GLU A 69 25.91 29.80 -13.31
C GLU A 69 25.48 28.40 -12.87
N TYR A 70 26.33 27.39 -13.07
CA TYR A 70 26.11 26.01 -12.60
C TYR A 70 25.94 25.96 -11.08
N THR A 71 26.83 26.66 -10.35
CA THR A 71 26.78 26.72 -8.88
C THR A 71 25.51 27.42 -8.40
N SER A 72 25.11 28.51 -9.06
CA SER A 72 23.84 29.19 -8.81
C SER A 72 22.64 28.28 -9.06
N GLU A 73 22.67 27.48 -10.13
CA GLU A 73 21.60 26.52 -10.45
C GLU A 73 21.50 25.38 -9.42
N LYS A 74 22.63 24.83 -8.99
CA LYS A 74 22.69 23.83 -7.92
C LYS A 74 22.07 24.37 -6.63
N ASN A 75 22.39 25.61 -6.26
CA ASN A 75 21.84 26.27 -5.08
C ASN A 75 20.33 26.55 -5.20
N TYR A 76 19.86 26.91 -6.39
CA TYR A 76 18.42 27.04 -6.67
C TYR A 76 17.68 25.74 -6.37
N TRP A 77 18.15 24.59 -6.88
CA TRP A 77 17.49 23.30 -6.66
C TRP A 77 17.59 22.81 -5.21
N LYS A 78 18.69 23.11 -4.51
CA LYS A 78 18.80 22.88 -3.06
C LYS A 78 17.74 23.67 -2.28
N LYS A 79 17.54 24.96 -2.60
CA LYS A 79 16.51 25.81 -1.99
C LYS A 79 15.10 25.34 -2.34
N PHE A 80 14.86 24.96 -3.60
CA PHE A 80 13.58 24.39 -4.04
C PHE A 80 13.20 23.16 -3.21
N TYR A 81 14.10 22.18 -3.09
CA TYR A 81 13.84 20.96 -2.33
C TYR A 81 13.41 21.26 -0.89
N LYS A 82 14.15 22.15 -0.20
CA LYS A 82 13.83 22.56 1.17
C LYS A 82 12.45 23.23 1.23
N LYS A 83 12.22 24.27 0.43
CA LYS A 83 10.95 25.04 0.45
C LYS A 83 9.74 24.19 0.05
N PHE A 84 9.89 23.33 -0.96
CA PHE A 84 8.79 22.49 -1.44
C PHE A 84 8.41 21.42 -0.43
N THR A 85 9.39 20.77 0.20
CA THR A 85 9.10 19.80 1.27
C THR A 85 8.49 20.50 2.49
N GLU A 86 9.01 21.66 2.91
CA GLU A 86 8.43 22.48 3.97
C GLU A 86 6.97 22.85 3.70
N TYR A 87 6.66 23.25 2.46
CA TYR A 87 5.29 23.51 2.01
C TYR A 87 4.39 22.27 2.14
N LEU A 88 4.85 21.08 1.71
CA LEU A 88 4.05 19.86 1.85
C LEU A 88 3.78 19.53 3.33
N TYR A 89 4.79 19.64 4.19
CA TYR A 89 4.63 19.42 5.63
C TYR A 89 3.68 20.44 6.27
N ALA A 90 3.74 21.71 5.87
CA ALA A 90 2.82 22.74 6.35
C ALA A 90 1.36 22.45 5.99
N ASN A 91 1.12 21.67 4.92
CA ASN A 91 -0.20 21.16 4.54
C ASN A 91 -0.55 19.80 5.19
N GLY A 92 0.13 19.42 6.27
CA GLY A 92 -0.15 18.19 7.03
C GLY A 92 0.27 16.89 6.34
N CYS A 93 1.16 16.94 5.35
CA CYS A 93 1.65 15.74 4.68
C CYS A 93 2.72 15.01 5.52
N HIS A 94 2.72 13.68 5.49
CA HIS A 94 3.71 12.83 6.16
C HIS A 94 4.85 12.37 5.23
N ASP A 95 5.92 11.83 5.81
CA ASP A 95 7.18 11.48 5.13
C ASP A 95 6.97 10.59 3.90
N ASN A 96 6.08 9.59 3.95
CA ASN A 96 5.79 8.72 2.80
C ASN A 96 5.15 9.48 1.61
N TYR A 97 4.27 10.45 1.87
CA TYR A 97 3.65 11.25 0.82
C TYR A 97 4.66 12.26 0.23
N VAL A 98 5.43 12.92 1.08
CA VAL A 98 6.50 13.84 0.67
C VAL A 98 7.54 13.08 -0.17
N GLY A 99 8.02 11.94 0.31
CA GLY A 99 8.94 11.08 -0.42
C GLY A 99 8.40 10.63 -1.78
N THR A 100 7.10 10.34 -1.87
CA THR A 100 6.45 10.01 -3.16
C THR A 100 6.50 11.17 -4.14
N ASN A 101 6.19 12.40 -3.68
CA ASN A 101 6.30 13.60 -4.52
C ASN A 101 7.75 13.77 -5.03
N ILE A 102 8.73 13.64 -4.15
CA ILE A 102 10.15 13.75 -4.51
C ILE A 102 10.57 12.65 -5.49
N LYS A 103 10.14 11.39 -5.32
CA LYS A 103 10.43 10.30 -6.29
C LYS A 103 9.92 10.64 -7.69
N VAL A 104 8.73 11.22 -7.79
CA VAL A 104 8.17 11.62 -9.09
C VAL A 104 8.98 12.78 -9.69
N ILE A 105 9.36 13.78 -8.91
CA ILE A 105 10.20 14.88 -9.39
C ILE A 105 11.55 14.34 -9.89
N ARG A 106 12.19 13.41 -9.16
CA ARG A 106 13.41 12.73 -9.63
C ARG A 106 13.18 11.97 -10.95
N THR A 107 12.01 11.34 -11.10
CA THR A 107 11.63 10.65 -12.33
C THR A 107 11.47 11.63 -13.50
N PHE A 108 10.90 12.81 -13.26
CA PHE A 108 10.78 13.88 -14.23
C PHE A 108 12.15 14.39 -14.70
N PHE A 109 13.10 14.62 -13.77
CA PHE A 109 14.48 15.01 -14.13
C PHE A 109 15.18 13.94 -14.98
N ASN A 110 14.99 12.66 -14.65
CA ASN A 110 15.54 11.57 -15.46
C ASN A 110 14.90 11.51 -16.86
N TYR A 111 13.60 11.81 -16.97
CA TYR A 111 12.94 11.94 -18.27
C TYR A 111 13.51 13.09 -19.11
N LEU A 112 13.75 14.24 -18.50
CA LEU A 112 14.39 15.36 -19.19
C LEU A 112 15.77 14.96 -19.75
N LYS A 113 16.57 14.25 -18.95
CA LYS A 113 17.90 13.79 -19.35
C LYS A 113 17.86 12.73 -20.45
N ASN A 114 17.03 11.70 -20.29
CA ASN A 114 17.11 10.48 -21.10
C ASN A 114 16.18 10.49 -22.33
N ASP A 115 15.09 11.24 -22.28
CA ASP A 115 14.06 11.23 -23.32
C ASP A 115 14.00 12.57 -24.09
N ARG A 116 14.64 13.63 -23.58
CA ARG A 116 14.59 15.00 -24.14
C ARG A 116 15.96 15.65 -24.33
N ASP A 117 17.04 14.94 -24.05
CA ASP A 117 18.42 15.46 -24.11
C ASP A 117 18.61 16.80 -23.37
N PHE A 118 17.82 16.99 -22.30
CA PHE A 118 17.85 18.19 -21.46
C PHE A 118 18.64 17.88 -20.19
N PHE A 119 19.91 18.28 -20.17
CA PHE A 119 20.83 17.97 -19.08
C PHE A 119 20.60 18.91 -17.90
N THR A 120 20.20 18.34 -16.76
CA THR A 120 19.88 19.10 -15.53
C THR A 120 21.00 19.06 -14.49
N GLY A 121 22.18 18.53 -14.81
CA GLY A 121 23.32 18.46 -13.89
C GLY A 121 23.18 17.45 -12.75
N ASP A 122 22.26 16.50 -12.90
CA ASP A 122 21.92 15.48 -11.90
C ASP A 122 21.50 16.04 -10.53
N PHE A 123 20.98 17.27 -10.49
CA PHE A 123 20.53 17.93 -9.25
C PHE A 123 19.43 17.17 -8.51
N GLN A 124 18.69 16.29 -9.18
CA GLN A 124 17.73 15.39 -8.56
C GLN A 124 18.34 14.44 -7.52
N ARG A 125 19.66 14.23 -7.53
CA ARG A 125 20.38 13.49 -6.48
C ARG A 125 20.44 14.25 -5.15
N LEU A 126 20.27 15.57 -5.16
CA LEU A 126 20.20 16.39 -3.94
C LEU A 126 18.88 16.19 -3.19
N PHE A 127 17.87 15.60 -3.84
CA PHE A 127 16.55 15.46 -3.25
C PHE A 127 16.47 14.18 -2.42
N TYR A 128 16.59 14.32 -1.11
CA TYR A 128 16.44 13.20 -0.20
C TYR A 128 14.97 12.72 -0.18
N VAL A 129 14.79 11.42 -0.41
CA VAL A 129 13.49 10.77 -0.47
C VAL A 129 13.21 10.17 0.89
N ARG A 130 12.42 10.88 1.69
CA ARG A 130 12.00 10.38 3.00
C ARG A 130 11.05 9.19 2.85
N SER A 131 11.08 8.31 3.84
CA SER A 131 10.16 7.21 4.03
C SER A 131 10.00 6.99 5.52
N GLU A 132 8.78 6.64 5.93
CA GLU A 132 8.46 6.25 7.30
C GLU A 132 7.96 4.80 7.28
N ASP A 133 8.31 4.02 8.30
CA ASP A 133 7.73 2.71 8.50
C ASP A 133 6.46 2.84 9.33
N ILE A 134 5.33 2.48 8.71
CA ILE A 134 4.03 2.47 9.36
C ILE A 134 3.79 1.07 9.91
N GLU A 135 3.41 1.01 11.18
CA GLU A 135 3.09 -0.24 11.86
C GLU A 135 2.00 -1.05 11.14
N ILE A 136 2.16 -2.38 11.18
CA ILE A 136 1.24 -3.30 10.54
C ILE A 136 0.15 -3.68 11.53
N LEU A 137 -1.03 -3.12 11.34
CA LEU A 137 -2.22 -3.59 12.04
C LEU A 137 -2.79 -4.85 11.36
N VAL A 138 -3.02 -5.89 12.15
CA VAL A 138 -3.63 -7.19 11.78
C VAL A 138 -4.66 -7.60 12.82
N LEU A 139 -5.54 -8.55 12.47
CA LEU A 139 -6.32 -9.24 13.49
C LEU A 139 -5.40 -10.15 14.31
N SER A 140 -5.67 -10.27 15.61
CA SER A 140 -5.10 -11.35 16.41
C SER A 140 -5.71 -12.70 15.99
N PRO A 141 -5.04 -13.84 16.29
CA PRO A 141 -5.61 -15.16 16.06
C PRO A 141 -6.99 -15.35 16.71
N GLU A 142 -7.20 -14.79 17.90
CA GLU A 142 -8.47 -14.88 18.64
C GLU A 142 -9.57 -14.08 17.93
N GLN A 143 -9.29 -12.86 17.48
CA GLN A 143 -10.24 -12.05 16.72
C GLN A 143 -10.62 -12.72 15.40
N LEU A 144 -9.66 -13.34 14.71
CA LEU A 144 -9.93 -14.07 13.48
C LEU A 144 -10.77 -15.33 13.77
N LYS A 145 -10.44 -16.09 14.81
CA LYS A 145 -11.20 -17.27 15.25
C LYS A 145 -12.64 -16.91 15.61
N PHE A 146 -12.85 -15.82 16.33
CA PHE A 146 -14.17 -15.27 16.63
C PHE A 146 -14.98 -15.02 15.35
N LEU A 147 -14.42 -14.30 14.37
CA LEU A 147 -15.14 -14.03 13.12
C LEU A 147 -15.46 -15.29 12.30
N ILE A 148 -14.65 -16.35 12.43
CA ILE A 148 -14.87 -17.62 11.74
C ILE A 148 -15.97 -18.44 12.40
N HIS A 149 -15.98 -18.56 13.72
CA HIS A 149 -16.72 -19.61 14.43
C HIS A 149 -17.88 -19.13 15.30
N ASP A 150 -17.99 -17.83 15.58
CA ASP A 150 -19.05 -17.33 16.45
C ASP A 150 -20.40 -17.22 15.69
N ASN A 151 -21.28 -18.20 15.92
CA ASN A 151 -22.60 -18.28 15.28
C ASN A 151 -23.58 -17.23 15.84
N ILE A 152 -23.48 -16.91 17.14
CA ILE A 152 -24.33 -15.89 17.77
C ILE A 152 -24.07 -14.52 17.12
N PHE A 153 -22.79 -14.21 16.93
CA PHE A 153 -22.38 -13.02 16.20
C PHE A 153 -22.85 -13.05 14.76
N GLU A 154 -22.69 -14.18 14.03
CA GLU A 154 -23.17 -14.31 12.65
C GLU A 154 -24.68 -14.02 12.53
N ASP A 155 -25.48 -14.60 13.42
CA ASP A 155 -26.94 -14.44 13.43
C ASP A 155 -27.38 -13.03 13.81
N SER A 156 -26.56 -12.30 14.58
CA SER A 156 -26.81 -10.89 14.92
C SER A 156 -26.58 -9.93 13.75
N LEU A 157 -25.85 -10.34 12.71
CA LEU A 157 -25.47 -9.47 11.61
C LEU A 157 -26.56 -9.41 10.52
N PRO A 158 -26.85 -8.22 9.96
CA PRO A 158 -27.65 -8.16 8.74
C PRO A 158 -26.91 -8.82 7.57
N ASN A 159 -27.65 -9.39 6.60
CA ASN A 159 -27.11 -10.08 5.41
C ASN A 159 -25.98 -9.32 4.70
N SER A 160 -26.07 -7.98 4.67
CA SER A 160 -25.04 -7.14 4.06
C SER A 160 -23.69 -7.20 4.79
N LEU A 161 -23.70 -7.30 6.13
CA LEU A 161 -22.50 -7.41 6.96
C LEU A 161 -21.99 -8.85 7.05
N GLN A 162 -22.87 -9.86 7.08
CA GLN A 162 -22.46 -11.27 6.95
C GLN A 162 -21.62 -11.47 5.67
N ARG A 163 -22.09 -10.93 4.53
CA ARG A 163 -21.32 -10.96 3.28
C ARG A 163 -19.95 -10.28 3.39
N ILE A 164 -19.87 -9.17 4.12
CA ILE A 164 -18.60 -8.47 4.30
C ILE A 164 -17.67 -9.26 5.22
N LYS A 165 -18.21 -9.88 6.28
CA LYS A 165 -17.50 -10.79 7.17
C LYS A 165 -16.91 -11.96 6.38
N ASP A 166 -17.71 -12.63 5.58
CA ASP A 166 -17.29 -13.79 4.78
C ASP A 166 -16.18 -13.43 3.79
N ILE A 167 -16.33 -12.32 3.05
CA ILE A 167 -15.28 -11.83 2.15
C ILE A 167 -14.00 -11.50 2.92
N PHE A 168 -14.14 -10.89 4.10
CA PHE A 168 -13.01 -10.51 4.95
C PHE A 168 -12.25 -11.72 5.48
N VAL A 169 -12.97 -12.69 6.07
CA VAL A 169 -12.43 -13.97 6.56
C VAL A 169 -11.77 -14.73 5.41
N PHE A 170 -12.43 -14.83 4.25
CA PHE A 170 -11.86 -15.47 3.06
C PHE A 170 -10.54 -14.80 2.62
N GLY A 171 -10.47 -13.46 2.68
CA GLY A 171 -9.24 -12.72 2.41
C GLY A 171 -8.15 -12.91 3.49
N CYS A 172 -8.53 -12.98 4.77
CA CYS A 172 -7.64 -13.32 5.89
C CYS A 172 -7.09 -14.74 5.80
N THR A 173 -7.73 -15.62 5.03
CA THR A 173 -7.31 -17.01 4.84
C THR A 173 -6.42 -17.17 3.62
N THR A 174 -6.84 -16.57 2.50
CA THR A 174 -6.17 -16.74 1.20
C THR A 174 -5.02 -15.75 0.98
N GLY A 175 -4.93 -14.68 1.76
CA GLY A 175 -3.89 -13.66 1.63
C GLY A 175 -3.93 -12.87 0.31
N LEU A 176 -5.03 -12.97 -0.44
CA LEU A 176 -5.21 -12.28 -1.71
C LEU A 176 -5.39 -10.77 -1.49
N ARG A 177 -5.03 -9.98 -2.52
CA ARG A 177 -5.35 -8.54 -2.52
C ARG A 177 -6.85 -8.37 -2.74
N PHE A 178 -7.43 -7.32 -2.15
CA PHE A 178 -8.84 -6.95 -2.37
C PHE A 178 -9.27 -7.06 -3.84
N SER A 179 -8.53 -6.42 -4.75
CA SER A 179 -8.86 -6.46 -6.19
C SER A 179 -8.77 -7.86 -6.82
N ASP A 180 -7.92 -8.75 -6.29
CA ASP A 180 -7.78 -10.11 -6.79
C ASP A 180 -8.95 -10.98 -6.26
N VAL A 181 -9.43 -10.76 -5.03
CA VAL A 181 -10.61 -11.45 -4.45
C VAL A 181 -11.88 -11.22 -5.28
N PHE A 182 -12.13 -9.98 -5.70
CA PHE A 182 -13.32 -9.64 -6.51
C PHE A 182 -13.19 -10.02 -8.00
N LEU A 183 -12.09 -10.67 -8.39
CA LEU A 183 -11.90 -11.23 -9.74
C LEU A 183 -12.01 -12.76 -9.75
N LEU A 184 -12.19 -13.39 -8.58
CA LEU A 184 -12.37 -14.83 -8.49
C LEU A 184 -13.66 -15.25 -9.18
N THR A 185 -13.60 -16.31 -9.97
CA THR A 185 -14.76 -17.03 -10.51
C THR A 185 -14.65 -18.50 -10.14
N ASN A 186 -15.67 -19.32 -10.45
CA ASN A 186 -15.61 -20.76 -10.18
C ASN A 186 -14.40 -21.46 -10.83
N LYS A 187 -13.88 -20.93 -11.94
CA LYS A 187 -12.69 -21.48 -12.63
C LYS A 187 -11.41 -21.40 -11.77
N ASN A 188 -11.41 -20.57 -10.74
CA ASN A 188 -10.29 -20.47 -9.82
C ASN A 188 -10.30 -21.58 -8.75
N PHE A 189 -11.38 -22.33 -8.61
CA PHE A 189 -11.54 -23.34 -7.57
C PHE A 189 -11.50 -24.73 -8.20
N GLU A 190 -10.57 -25.56 -7.73
CA GLU A 190 -10.41 -26.93 -8.20
C GLU A 190 -10.52 -27.88 -7.02
N GLN A 191 -11.36 -28.90 -7.18
CA GLN A 191 -11.43 -30.01 -6.24
C GLN A 191 -10.49 -31.12 -6.70
N GLN A 192 -9.62 -31.58 -5.81
CA GLN A 192 -8.70 -32.70 -6.05
C GLN A 192 -8.90 -33.69 -4.90
N ALA A 193 -9.47 -34.86 -5.21
CA ALA A 193 -9.98 -35.79 -4.21
C ALA A 193 -10.92 -35.08 -3.21
N GLU A 194 -10.63 -35.14 -1.91
CA GLU A 194 -11.42 -34.51 -0.86
C GLU A 194 -11.05 -33.03 -0.61
N ASP A 195 -9.92 -32.58 -1.15
CA ASP A 195 -9.39 -31.24 -0.91
C ASP A 195 -9.84 -30.23 -1.98
N TRP A 196 -10.00 -28.97 -1.56
CA TRP A 196 -10.23 -27.85 -2.46
C TRP A 196 -9.02 -26.93 -2.53
N TYR A 197 -8.74 -26.47 -3.74
CA TYR A 197 -7.61 -25.58 -4.03
C TYR A 197 -8.06 -24.34 -4.79
N LEU A 198 -7.41 -23.23 -4.49
CA LEU A 198 -7.60 -21.94 -5.13
C LEU A 198 -6.40 -21.60 -6.03
N LYS A 199 -6.64 -21.54 -7.35
CA LYS A 199 -5.67 -21.17 -8.39
C LYS A 199 -5.89 -19.71 -8.82
N VAL A 200 -4.93 -18.83 -8.55
CA VAL A 200 -5.06 -17.41 -8.86
C VAL A 200 -3.83 -16.87 -9.55
N LYS A 201 -4.02 -16.10 -10.63
CA LYS A 201 -2.98 -15.27 -11.24
C LYS A 201 -3.18 -13.83 -10.80
N SER A 202 -2.30 -13.30 -9.96
CA SER A 202 -2.47 -11.93 -9.43
C SER A 202 -2.46 -10.87 -10.53
N LYS A 203 -3.39 -9.91 -10.49
CA LYS A 203 -3.46 -8.82 -11.48
C LYS A 203 -2.22 -7.93 -11.44
N LYS A 204 -1.67 -7.67 -10.25
CA LYS A 204 -0.59 -6.71 -10.03
C LYS A 204 0.78 -7.27 -10.38
N THR A 205 1.07 -8.48 -9.91
CA THR A 205 2.39 -9.13 -9.98
C THR A 205 2.47 -10.23 -11.03
N LYS A 206 1.33 -10.67 -11.59
CA LYS A 206 1.24 -11.79 -12.56
C LYS A 206 1.73 -13.13 -12.03
N THR A 207 1.96 -13.24 -10.72
CA THR A 207 2.35 -14.46 -10.02
C THR A 207 1.17 -15.42 -9.94
N PHE A 208 1.44 -16.71 -10.17
CA PHE A 208 0.49 -17.79 -9.92
C PHE A 208 0.59 -18.25 -8.48
N THR A 209 -0.55 -18.33 -7.82
CA THR A 209 -0.68 -18.85 -6.46
C THR A 209 -1.62 -20.05 -6.48
N PHE A 210 -1.23 -21.10 -5.76
CA PHE A 210 -2.01 -22.31 -5.52
C PHE A 210 -2.17 -22.47 -4.00
N ILE A 211 -3.40 -22.40 -3.50
CA ILE A 211 -3.68 -22.36 -2.05
C ILE A 211 -4.65 -23.49 -1.71
N LYS A 212 -4.28 -24.37 -0.79
CA LYS A 212 -5.23 -25.33 -0.20
C LYS A 212 -6.22 -24.58 0.69
N LEU A 213 -7.52 -24.80 0.49
CA LEU A 213 -8.57 -24.12 1.23
C LEU A 213 -8.94 -24.91 2.49
N SER A 214 -9.11 -24.18 3.60
CA SER A 214 -9.73 -24.71 4.82
C SER A 214 -11.23 -24.93 4.66
N ASN A 215 -11.84 -25.77 5.50
CA ASN A 215 -13.27 -26.08 5.47
C ASN A 215 -14.15 -24.82 5.51
N TYR A 216 -13.90 -23.89 6.44
CA TYR A 216 -14.68 -22.66 6.52
C TYR A 216 -14.53 -21.76 5.27
N ALA A 217 -13.37 -21.77 4.61
CA ALA A 217 -13.19 -21.06 3.34
C ALA A 217 -13.93 -21.76 2.18
N ILE A 218 -14.03 -23.10 2.22
CA ILE A 218 -14.82 -23.90 1.29
C ILE A 218 -16.31 -23.60 1.49
N ASP A 219 -16.76 -23.48 2.73
CA ASP A 219 -18.16 -23.16 3.06
C ASP A 219 -18.53 -21.77 2.56
N ILE A 220 -17.67 -20.78 2.76
CA ILE A 220 -17.83 -19.44 2.15
C ILE A 220 -17.89 -19.56 0.61
N TYR A 221 -16.98 -20.30 -0.01
CA TYR A 221 -17.01 -20.50 -1.46
C TYR A 221 -18.35 -21.12 -1.90
N LYS A 222 -18.82 -22.18 -1.26
CA LYS A 222 -20.09 -22.86 -1.57
C LYS A 222 -21.30 -21.93 -1.37
N LYS A 223 -21.30 -21.10 -0.33
CA LYS A 223 -22.34 -20.11 -0.02
C LYS A 223 -22.52 -19.08 -1.15
N TYR A 224 -21.42 -18.65 -1.78
CA TYR A 224 -21.43 -17.61 -2.83
C TYR A 224 -21.29 -18.14 -4.26
N LYS A 225 -20.99 -19.42 -4.44
CA LYS A 225 -20.80 -20.04 -5.76
C LYS A 225 -22.07 -19.87 -6.60
N SER A 226 -21.94 -19.21 -7.74
CA SER A 226 -23.03 -19.15 -8.72
C SER A 226 -22.99 -20.35 -9.67
N ARG A 227 -24.10 -20.62 -10.37
CA ARG A 227 -24.14 -21.67 -11.42
C ARG A 227 -23.24 -21.34 -12.62
N SER A 228 -22.88 -20.07 -12.81
CA SER A 228 -22.07 -19.62 -13.95
C SER A 228 -20.58 -19.60 -13.61
N ASN A 229 -19.76 -20.19 -14.48
CA ASN A 229 -18.30 -20.21 -14.31
C ASN A 229 -17.60 -18.90 -14.69
N ILE A 230 -18.34 -17.93 -15.24
CA ILE A 230 -17.80 -16.65 -15.71
C ILE A 230 -18.10 -15.52 -14.71
N GLN A 231 -19.16 -15.68 -13.91
CA GLN A 231 -19.53 -14.68 -12.93
C GLN A 231 -18.51 -14.62 -11.78
N PRO A 232 -18.19 -13.40 -11.28
CA PRO A 232 -17.40 -13.27 -10.08
C PRO A 232 -18.09 -13.95 -8.89
N LEU A 233 -17.30 -14.63 -8.05
CA LEU A 233 -17.76 -15.30 -6.84
C LEU A 233 -18.44 -14.31 -5.88
N PHE A 234 -17.80 -13.16 -5.65
CA PHE A 234 -18.32 -12.14 -4.76
C PHE A 234 -18.91 -10.96 -5.54
N THR A 235 -20.09 -10.49 -5.12
CA THR A 235 -20.71 -9.28 -5.68
C THR A 235 -19.79 -8.08 -5.52
N LYS A 236 -19.57 -7.33 -6.61
CA LYS A 236 -18.68 -6.16 -6.60
C LYS A 236 -19.13 -5.12 -5.58
N ILE A 237 -18.16 -4.55 -4.88
CA ILE A 237 -18.33 -3.43 -3.96
C ILE A 237 -17.14 -2.47 -4.10
N SER A 238 -17.38 -1.18 -3.93
CA SER A 238 -16.30 -0.19 -3.94
C SER A 238 -15.39 -0.40 -2.72
N LEU A 239 -14.09 -0.15 -2.88
CA LEU A 239 -13.12 -0.23 -1.77
C LEU A 239 -13.52 0.67 -0.59
N PHE A 240 -14.08 1.85 -0.89
CA PHE A 240 -14.58 2.78 0.13
C PHE A 240 -15.72 2.16 0.94
N ASN A 241 -16.76 1.65 0.28
CA ASN A 241 -17.89 1.04 0.97
C ASN A 241 -17.48 -0.23 1.73
N PHE A 242 -16.64 -1.07 1.13
CA PHE A 242 -16.12 -2.26 1.80
C PHE A 242 -15.40 -1.89 3.11
N ASN A 243 -14.49 -0.92 3.07
CA ASN A 243 -13.80 -0.46 4.27
C ASN A 243 -14.76 0.17 5.29
N LYS A 244 -15.78 0.94 4.85
CA LYS A 244 -16.81 1.48 5.74
C LYS A 244 -17.57 0.37 6.46
N HIS A 245 -17.96 -0.69 5.75
CA HIS A 245 -18.62 -1.85 6.34
C HIS A 245 -17.70 -2.64 7.27
N LEU A 246 -16.41 -2.78 6.95
CA LEU A 246 -15.44 -3.44 7.83
C LEU A 246 -15.30 -2.74 9.19
N LYS A 247 -15.27 -1.40 9.20
CA LYS A 247 -15.23 -0.64 10.46
C LYS A 247 -16.50 -0.87 11.28
N ARG A 248 -17.67 -0.89 10.62
CA ARG A 248 -18.94 -1.21 11.28
C ARG A 248 -18.96 -2.65 11.82
N LEU A 249 -18.44 -3.61 11.06
CA LEU A 249 -18.32 -5.00 11.48
C LEU A 249 -17.43 -5.11 12.73
N GLY A 250 -16.26 -4.46 12.72
CA GLY A 250 -15.36 -4.45 13.89
C GLY A 250 -15.95 -3.77 15.11
N MET A 251 -16.76 -2.72 14.93
CA MET A 251 -17.47 -2.05 16.01
C MET A 251 -18.51 -2.98 16.66
N LEU A 252 -19.28 -3.73 15.85
CA LEU A 252 -20.25 -4.72 16.35
C LEU A 252 -19.57 -5.94 16.98
N ALA A 253 -18.37 -6.30 16.51
CA ALA A 253 -17.53 -7.34 17.10
C ALA A 253 -16.78 -6.88 18.36
N GLU A 254 -17.05 -5.66 18.84
CA GLU A 254 -16.40 -5.06 20.01
C GLU A 254 -14.86 -5.02 19.92
N PHE A 255 -14.32 -4.85 18.71
CA PHE A 255 -12.88 -4.66 18.49
C PHE A 255 -12.48 -3.22 18.85
N ASN A 256 -12.72 -2.86 20.10
CA ASN A 256 -12.59 -1.52 20.68
C ASN A 256 -11.25 -1.32 21.39
N ASN A 257 -10.33 -2.29 21.31
CA ASN A 257 -9.01 -2.14 21.90
C ASN A 257 -8.32 -0.89 21.36
N PRO A 258 -7.73 -0.05 22.22
CA PRO A 258 -7.04 1.14 21.78
C PRO A 258 -5.74 0.78 21.07
N ILE A 259 -5.42 1.54 20.04
CA ILE A 259 -4.18 1.35 19.27
C ILE A 259 -3.39 2.66 19.19
N GLU A 260 -2.08 2.52 19.35
CA GLU A 260 -1.15 3.61 19.09
C GLU A 260 -0.84 3.67 17.59
N ILE A 261 -0.79 4.88 17.05
CA ILE A 261 -0.40 5.11 15.65
C ILE A 261 0.66 6.18 15.63
N SER A 262 1.89 5.76 15.39
CA SER A 262 3.01 6.64 15.12
C SER A 262 3.02 7.04 13.64
N ARG A 263 3.28 8.32 13.37
CA ARG A 263 3.58 8.84 12.03
C ARG A 263 4.79 9.74 12.14
N GLU A 264 5.63 9.75 11.12
CA GLU A 264 6.81 10.60 11.11
C GLU A 264 6.59 11.84 10.23
N MET A 265 7.00 13.00 10.77
CA MET A 265 7.17 14.23 10.00
C MET A 265 8.59 14.72 10.19
N ARG A 266 9.33 14.80 9.07
CA ARG A 266 10.74 15.22 9.03
C ARG A 266 11.66 14.30 9.86
N GLY A 267 11.34 13.00 9.94
CA GLY A 267 12.07 12.03 10.77
C GLY A 267 11.88 12.21 12.28
N LYS A 268 10.89 13.01 12.71
CA LYS A 268 10.42 13.04 14.10
C LYS A 268 9.09 12.32 14.18
N THR A 269 8.97 11.41 15.14
CA THR A 269 7.70 10.72 15.44
C THR A 269 6.71 11.71 16.04
N LEU A 270 5.62 11.95 15.32
CA LEU A 270 4.44 12.57 15.88
C LEU A 270 3.59 11.47 16.52
N GLN A 271 3.48 11.52 17.85
CA GLN A 271 2.32 10.94 18.51
C GLN A 271 1.14 11.85 18.21
N LYS A 272 0.08 11.31 17.60
CA LYS A 272 -1.16 12.05 17.39
C LYS A 272 -1.75 12.43 18.76
N ASP A 273 -2.48 13.56 18.83
CA ASP A 273 -3.11 14.11 20.04
C ASP A 273 -3.47 13.05 21.09
N LYS A 274 -2.90 13.17 22.29
CA LYS A 274 -3.19 12.29 23.45
C LYS A 274 -4.68 12.26 23.83
N ASN A 275 -5.48 13.21 23.32
CA ASN A 275 -6.88 13.39 23.71
C ASN A 275 -7.90 12.56 22.91
N LYS A 276 -7.50 11.87 21.82
CA LYS A 276 -8.41 10.98 21.09
C LYS A 276 -7.80 9.61 20.87
N GLN A 277 -8.15 8.68 21.76
CA GLN A 277 -7.82 7.28 21.63
C GLN A 277 -8.45 6.72 20.35
N ILE A 278 -7.61 6.16 19.48
CA ILE A 278 -8.06 5.52 18.24
C ILE A 278 -8.36 4.07 18.56
N LEU A 279 -9.55 3.60 18.20
CA LEU A 279 -9.97 2.22 18.45
C LEU A 279 -9.60 1.33 17.25
N PHE A 280 -9.31 0.06 17.52
CA PHE A 280 -8.84 -0.89 16.52
C PHE A 280 -9.76 -0.97 15.29
N TYR A 281 -11.09 -1.08 15.50
CA TYR A 281 -12.05 -1.16 14.41
C TYR A 281 -11.99 0.06 13.46
N GLU A 282 -11.59 1.25 13.94
CA GLU A 282 -11.53 2.45 13.10
C GLU A 282 -10.45 2.37 12.01
N LYS A 283 -9.49 1.45 12.17
CA LYS A 283 -8.41 1.18 11.21
C LYS A 283 -8.62 -0.09 10.40
N MET A 284 -9.73 -0.79 10.60
CA MET A 284 -10.09 -1.92 9.76
C MET A 284 -10.23 -1.51 8.29
N SER A 285 -9.57 -2.28 7.42
CA SER A 285 -9.54 -2.06 5.98
C SER A 285 -9.25 -3.35 5.22
N SER A 286 -9.54 -3.37 3.93
CA SER A 286 -9.29 -4.51 3.05
C SER A 286 -7.82 -4.94 3.00
N HIS A 287 -6.88 -4.03 3.30
CA HIS A 287 -5.47 -4.38 3.39
C HIS A 287 -5.16 -5.30 4.57
N MET A 288 -5.96 -5.25 5.65
CA MET A 288 -5.76 -6.12 6.80
C MET A 288 -5.94 -7.59 6.44
N MET A 289 -6.84 -7.94 5.51
CA MET A 289 -7.02 -9.34 5.04
C MET A 289 -5.69 -10.02 4.74
N ARG A 290 -4.92 -9.43 3.82
CA ARG A 290 -3.64 -9.98 3.41
C ARG A 290 -2.58 -9.91 4.52
N ARG A 291 -2.59 -8.87 5.34
CA ARG A 291 -1.62 -8.69 6.42
C ARG A 291 -1.84 -9.74 7.50
N THR A 292 -3.08 -9.89 7.95
CA THR A 292 -3.52 -10.96 8.86
C THR A 292 -3.14 -12.32 8.32
N ALA A 293 -3.48 -12.64 7.06
CA ALA A 293 -3.11 -13.93 6.48
C ALA A 293 -1.61 -14.25 6.58
N ILE A 294 -0.76 -13.30 6.19
CA ILE A 294 0.70 -13.47 6.22
C ILE A 294 1.19 -13.63 7.65
N THR A 295 0.79 -12.73 8.54
CA THR A 295 1.22 -12.72 9.93
C THR A 295 0.76 -13.98 10.66
N THR A 296 -0.50 -14.39 10.51
CA THR A 296 -1.03 -15.62 11.12
C THR A 296 -0.29 -16.85 10.63
N LEU A 297 0.00 -16.97 9.32
CA LEU A 297 0.77 -18.10 8.79
C LEU A 297 2.20 -18.15 9.36
N LEU A 298 2.86 -17.00 9.50
CA LEU A 298 4.20 -16.92 10.11
C LEU A 298 4.17 -17.29 11.59
N ILE A 299 3.21 -16.76 12.36
CA ILE A 299 3.02 -17.07 13.79
C ILE A 299 2.79 -18.58 13.98
N LEU A 300 2.03 -19.21 13.08
CA LEU A 300 1.75 -20.65 13.12
C LEU A 300 2.88 -21.51 12.52
N GLY A 301 4.06 -20.94 12.28
CA GLY A 301 5.27 -21.68 11.91
C GLY A 301 5.43 -21.99 10.42
N MET A 302 4.62 -21.41 9.53
CA MET A 302 4.81 -21.61 8.09
C MET A 302 6.13 -20.95 7.62
N PRO A 303 7.01 -21.67 6.91
CA PRO A 303 8.27 -21.12 6.40
C PRO A 303 8.09 -19.86 5.57
N GLU A 304 8.92 -18.85 5.83
CA GLU A 304 8.82 -17.50 5.25
C GLU A 304 8.72 -17.50 3.71
N HIS A 305 9.57 -18.30 3.06
CA HIS A 305 9.62 -18.38 1.60
C HIS A 305 8.31 -18.93 1.00
N LEU A 306 7.61 -19.84 1.70
CA LEU A 306 6.29 -20.35 1.31
C LEU A 306 5.22 -19.26 1.48
N VAL A 307 5.24 -18.53 2.59
CA VAL A 307 4.31 -17.41 2.82
C VAL A 307 4.52 -16.30 1.79
N ARG A 308 5.77 -16.01 1.40
CA ARG A 308 6.10 -15.06 0.31
C ARG A 308 5.52 -15.53 -1.03
N LYS A 309 5.68 -16.82 -1.36
CA LYS A 309 5.13 -17.42 -2.58
C LYS A 309 3.61 -17.37 -2.59
N MET A 310 2.95 -17.78 -1.50
CA MET A 310 1.50 -17.74 -1.33
C MET A 310 0.94 -16.33 -1.47
N SER A 311 1.51 -15.39 -0.72
CA SER A 311 1.08 -14.02 -0.82
C SER A 311 1.44 -13.42 -2.20
N GLY A 312 2.50 -13.86 -2.89
CA GLY A 312 2.93 -13.23 -4.15
C GLY A 312 3.66 -11.92 -3.89
N HIS A 313 4.51 -11.91 -2.86
CA HIS A 313 5.56 -10.92 -2.68
C HIS A 313 6.80 -11.35 -3.48
N SER A 314 7.50 -10.41 -4.09
CA SER A 314 8.77 -10.71 -4.75
C SER A 314 9.81 -11.07 -3.69
N HIS A 315 10.73 -11.98 -4.04
CA HIS A 315 11.78 -12.43 -3.13
C HIS A 315 12.60 -11.25 -2.57
N SER A 316 12.93 -10.27 -3.41
CA SER A 316 13.66 -9.04 -3.05
C SER A 316 12.83 -7.94 -2.35
N SER A 317 11.58 -8.20 -1.96
CA SER A 317 10.76 -7.15 -1.35
C SER A 317 11.03 -6.98 0.13
N ASN A 318 11.63 -5.85 0.51
CA ASN A 318 11.74 -5.42 1.92
C ASN A 318 10.36 -5.19 2.58
N SER A 319 9.30 -5.00 1.78
CA SER A 319 7.96 -4.73 2.32
C SER A 319 7.37 -5.91 3.11
N PHE A 320 7.90 -7.12 2.91
CA PHE A 320 7.51 -8.34 3.61
C PHE A 320 8.17 -8.46 4.99
N ASN A 321 9.40 -7.97 5.18
CA ASN A 321 10.17 -8.14 6.42
C ASN A 321 9.42 -7.60 7.65
N ARG A 322 8.59 -6.57 7.45
CA ARG A 322 7.73 -6.00 8.49
C ARG A 322 6.74 -7.00 9.11
N TYR A 323 6.30 -8.02 8.36
CA TYR A 323 5.43 -9.07 8.91
C TYR A 323 6.21 -10.05 9.80
N VAL A 324 7.48 -10.31 9.45
CA VAL A 324 8.36 -11.22 10.21
C VAL A 324 8.64 -10.65 11.58
N HIS A 325 8.96 -9.35 11.68
CA HIS A 325 9.17 -8.69 12.97
C HIS A 325 7.95 -8.76 13.89
N TYR A 326 6.74 -8.58 13.34
CA TYR A 326 5.52 -8.70 14.12
C TYR A 326 5.23 -10.14 14.56
N ALA A 327 5.51 -11.12 13.70
CA ALA A 327 5.36 -12.53 14.08
C ALA A 327 6.33 -12.92 15.21
N GLN A 328 7.57 -12.42 15.17
CA GLN A 328 8.55 -12.66 16.24
C GLN A 328 8.09 -12.10 17.58
N SER A 329 7.68 -10.83 17.64
CA SER A 329 7.23 -10.23 18.90
C SER A 329 5.98 -10.90 19.48
N TYR A 330 5.11 -11.44 18.62
CA TYR A 330 3.99 -12.27 19.07
C TYR A 330 4.48 -13.61 19.64
N MET A 331 5.39 -14.30 18.95
CA MET A 331 5.99 -15.55 19.45
C MET A 331 6.66 -15.34 20.81
N ASP A 332 7.45 -14.28 20.96
CA ASP A 332 8.13 -13.96 22.22
C ASP A 332 7.13 -13.76 23.37
N ARG A 333 6.03 -13.03 23.13
CA ARG A 333 4.97 -12.82 24.14
C ARG A 333 4.28 -14.12 24.55
N GLU A 334 4.02 -15.04 23.61
CA GLU A 334 3.41 -16.33 23.95
C GLU A 334 4.40 -17.23 24.72
N ILE A 335 5.68 -17.18 24.37
CA ILE A 335 6.75 -17.83 25.12
C ILE A 335 6.79 -17.30 26.57
N ASP A 336 6.72 -15.98 26.76
CA ASP A 336 6.69 -15.38 28.09
C ASP A 336 5.50 -15.86 28.92
N LYS A 337 4.31 -16.03 28.32
CA LYS A 337 3.14 -16.59 29.03
C LYS A 337 3.39 -18.04 29.46
N VAL A 338 4.06 -18.83 28.62
CA VAL A 338 4.42 -20.21 28.96
C VAL A 338 5.44 -20.22 30.10
N HIS A 339 6.49 -19.40 30.03
CA HIS A 339 7.48 -19.27 31.10
C HIS A 339 6.83 -18.87 32.43
N ASN A 340 5.98 -17.83 32.45
CA ASN A 340 5.27 -17.41 33.66
C ASN A 340 4.42 -18.53 34.29
N LYS A 341 3.80 -19.39 33.47
CA LYS A 341 3.01 -20.53 33.97
C LYS A 341 3.88 -21.67 34.51
N LEU A 342 5.11 -21.83 33.99
CA LEU A 342 6.07 -22.81 34.49
C LEU A 342 6.79 -22.31 35.75
N GLU A 343 6.88 -20.99 35.93
CA GLU A 343 7.52 -20.34 37.08
C GLU A 343 6.57 -20.19 38.29
N GLN A 344 5.25 -20.18 38.07
CA GLN A 344 4.26 -20.22 39.14
C GLN A 344 4.02 -21.66 39.59
N TYR A 345 4.63 -22.02 40.74
CA TYR A 345 4.48 -23.30 41.42
C TYR A 345 3.07 -23.55 41.97
#